data_AF-C6X5H0-F1
#
_entry.id   AF-C6X5H0-F1
#
_cell.length_a   1.000
_cell.length_b   1.000
_cell.length_c   1.000
_cell.angle_alpha   90.00
_cell.angle_beta   90.00
_cell.angle_gamma   90.00
#
_symmetry.space_group_name_H-M   'P 1'
#
loop_
_entity.id
_entity.type
_entity.pdbx_description
1 polymer ?
#
loop_
_entity_poly.entity_id
_entity_poly.type
_entity_poly.pdbx_seq_one_letter_code
_entity_poly.pdbx_strand_id
1 'polypeptide(L)'
;MGKYELEKKIWNETDFEKMGWHDCRIYKIRLTDKLELDIDYILQWNKPDIEGLPFTFWVAPATLVFKKISNIQFEIDTAFDEAVEIEDIELSKSDNKLQWTIITQQGDIEFEADGFTQWIRQEPFFQFGQTISYIERCGFSLEQTTDQDNPNRIRQDIVEQQKKDFEHYENVKKRQLKRKEKSDLEDQRENGKIDLKDYLTKKKEIKEMLDYYDYWLKNTRFENW
;
A
#
# COMPACT_ATOMS: atom_id res chain seq x y z
N MET A 1 6.82 14.89 7.38
CA MET A 1 5.95 13.76 7.04
C MET A 1 5.18 13.38 8.30
N GLY A 2 3.86 13.20 8.22
CA GLY A 2 3.09 12.77 9.37
C GLY A 2 3.54 11.38 9.83
N LYS A 3 3.51 11.11 11.13
CA LYS A 3 3.64 9.75 11.66
C LYS A 3 2.24 9.14 11.66
N TYR A 4 2.09 7.90 11.18
CA TYR A 4 0.85 7.16 11.41
C TYR A 4 0.80 6.74 12.88
N GLU A 5 -0.28 7.08 13.56
CA GLU A 5 -0.53 6.64 14.93
C GLU A 5 -1.34 5.35 14.87
N LEU A 6 -0.71 4.24 15.26
CA LEU A 6 -1.39 2.95 15.36
C LEU A 6 -2.46 3.02 16.45
N GLU A 7 -3.72 2.73 16.08
CA GLU A 7 -4.80 2.51 17.04
C GLU A 7 -4.47 1.31 17.94
N LYS A 8 -3.95 0.23 17.33
CA LYS A 8 -3.70 -1.04 18.01
C LYS A 8 -2.56 -1.81 17.32
N LYS A 9 -1.73 -2.47 18.14
CA LYS A 9 -0.63 -3.33 17.68
C LYS A 9 -0.99 -4.82 17.58
N ILE A 10 -2.04 -5.25 18.29
CA ILE A 10 -2.52 -6.64 18.30
C ILE A 10 -4.01 -6.66 18.02
N TRP A 11 -4.43 -7.27 16.93
CA TRP A 11 -5.83 -7.37 16.50
C TRP A 11 -6.34 -8.80 16.67
N ASN A 12 -7.64 -8.97 16.92
CA ASN A 12 -8.26 -10.28 17.10
C ASN A 12 -9.69 -10.31 16.53
N GLU A 13 -10.41 -11.41 16.73
CA GLU A 13 -11.76 -11.61 16.21
C GLU A 13 -12.78 -10.53 16.62
N THR A 14 -12.57 -9.85 17.76
CA THR A 14 -13.46 -8.76 18.19
C THR A 14 -13.29 -7.48 17.36
N ASP A 15 -12.19 -7.38 16.60
CA ASP A 15 -11.91 -6.26 15.73
C ASP A 15 -12.23 -6.55 14.25
N PHE A 16 -12.60 -7.80 13.91
CA PHE A 16 -12.68 -8.30 12.52
C PHE A 16 -13.46 -7.38 11.56
N GLU A 17 -14.66 -6.95 11.96
CA GLU A 17 -15.54 -6.07 11.16
C GLU A 17 -14.95 -4.68 10.85
N LYS A 18 -13.89 -4.27 11.55
CA LYS A 18 -13.22 -2.98 11.37
C LYS A 18 -11.92 -3.10 10.58
N MET A 19 -11.45 -4.32 10.34
CA MET A 19 -10.19 -4.58 9.64
C MET A 19 -10.41 -4.53 8.12
N GLY A 20 -9.37 -4.12 7.40
CA GLY A 20 -9.37 -4.15 5.92
C GLY A 20 -8.41 -5.24 5.45
N TRP A 21 -8.92 -6.20 4.68
CA TRP A 21 -8.15 -7.36 4.23
C TRP A 21 -7.59 -7.24 2.81
N HIS A 22 -8.26 -6.42 1.98
CA HIS A 22 -7.92 -6.21 0.57
C HIS A 22 -6.45 -5.81 0.36
N ASP A 23 -5.86 -6.42 -0.67
CA ASP A 23 -4.53 -6.17 -1.22
C ASP A 23 -3.36 -6.47 -0.26
N CYS A 24 -3.63 -7.23 0.81
CA CYS A 24 -2.57 -7.65 1.72
C CYS A 24 -1.74 -8.78 1.09
N ARG A 25 -0.50 -8.47 0.70
CA ARG A 25 0.42 -9.46 0.14
C ARG A 25 0.89 -10.47 1.18
N ILE A 26 0.83 -11.76 0.84
CA ILE A 26 1.36 -12.88 1.63
C ILE A 26 2.76 -13.25 1.15
N TYR A 27 3.71 -13.33 2.08
CA TYR A 27 5.12 -13.69 1.79
C TYR A 27 5.52 -15.06 2.31
N LYS A 28 4.83 -15.55 3.35
CA LYS A 28 5.16 -16.82 3.99
C LYS A 28 3.93 -17.42 4.62
N ILE A 29 3.78 -18.73 4.44
CA ILE A 29 2.73 -19.54 5.04
C ILE A 29 3.41 -20.62 5.88
N ARG A 30 2.96 -20.81 7.12
CA ARG A 30 3.33 -21.96 7.95
C ARG A 30 2.06 -22.65 8.42
N LEU A 31 2.01 -23.96 8.16
CA LEU A 31 0.89 -24.82 8.53
C LEU A 31 1.32 -25.82 9.60
N THR A 32 0.70 -25.74 10.78
CA THR A 32 0.86 -26.68 11.91
C THR A 32 -0.53 -26.99 12.50
N ASP A 33 -0.67 -27.03 13.82
CA ASP A 33 -1.93 -26.82 14.54
C ASP A 33 -2.52 -25.40 14.37
N LYS A 34 -1.80 -24.52 13.65
CA LYS A 34 -2.14 -23.14 13.33
C LYS A 34 -1.91 -22.88 11.85
N LEU A 35 -2.62 -21.88 11.31
CA LEU A 35 -2.28 -21.26 10.04
C LEU A 35 -1.65 -19.90 10.34
N GLU A 36 -0.38 -19.72 9.94
CA GLU A 36 0.36 -18.49 10.17
C GLU A 36 0.81 -17.87 8.85
N LEU A 37 0.51 -16.59 8.69
CA LEU A 37 0.76 -15.81 7.48
C LEU A 37 1.67 -14.62 7.81
N ASP A 38 2.71 -14.45 7.00
CA ASP A 38 3.49 -13.22 6.94
C ASP A 38 2.88 -12.30 5.88
N ILE A 39 2.32 -11.17 6.31
CA ILE A 39 1.63 -10.24 5.40
C ILE A 39 2.20 -8.83 5.48
N ASP A 40 2.02 -8.07 4.40
CA ASP A 40 2.04 -6.61 4.46
C ASP A 40 0.61 -6.11 4.66
N TYR A 41 0.26 -5.79 5.91
CA TYR A 41 -1.08 -5.32 6.26
C TYR A 41 -1.22 -3.83 5.93
N ILE A 42 -2.25 -3.49 5.15
CA ILE A 42 -2.52 -2.10 4.75
C ILE A 42 -3.40 -1.44 5.80
N LEU A 43 -2.84 -0.49 6.54
CA LEU A 43 -3.52 0.25 7.60
C LEU A 43 -4.36 1.41 7.07
N GLN A 44 -3.93 2.04 5.98
CA GLN A 44 -4.64 3.16 5.39
C GLN A 44 -4.27 3.37 3.92
N TRP A 45 -5.30 3.61 3.12
CA TRP A 45 -5.19 4.16 1.77
C TRP A 45 -5.32 5.68 1.86
N ASN A 46 -4.27 6.39 1.48
CA ASN A 46 -4.26 7.84 1.45
C ASN A 46 -4.70 8.29 0.06
N LYS A 47 -5.94 8.77 -0.03
CA LYS A 47 -6.45 9.38 -1.25
C LYS A 47 -5.65 10.65 -1.56
N PRO A 48 -5.19 10.86 -2.80
CA PRO A 48 -4.52 12.09 -3.16
C PRO A 48 -5.47 13.30 -3.08
N ASP A 49 -4.90 14.45 -2.77
CA ASP A 49 -5.57 15.76 -2.71
C ASP A 49 -5.76 16.40 -4.09
N ILE A 50 -5.02 15.93 -5.10
CA ILE A 50 -5.07 16.39 -6.48
C ILE A 50 -5.49 15.21 -7.37
N GLU A 51 -6.46 15.45 -8.25
CA GLU A 51 -6.91 14.46 -9.23
C GLU A 51 -5.78 14.02 -10.17
N GLY A 52 -5.73 12.73 -10.50
CA GLY A 52 -4.71 12.15 -11.37
C GLY A 52 -3.43 11.68 -10.66
N LEU A 53 -3.29 11.91 -9.35
CA LEU A 53 -2.18 11.34 -8.57
C LEU A 53 -2.46 9.89 -8.13
N PRO A 54 -1.40 9.08 -7.87
CA PRO A 54 -1.56 7.78 -7.26
C PRO A 54 -2.00 7.89 -5.79
N PHE A 55 -2.68 6.84 -5.31
CA PHE A 55 -2.81 6.60 -3.88
C PHE A 55 -1.43 6.34 -3.25
N THR A 56 -1.28 6.72 -1.99
CA THR A 56 -0.16 6.29 -1.15
C THR A 56 -0.69 5.51 0.04
N PHE A 57 0.14 4.73 0.71
CA PHE A 57 -0.34 3.72 1.66
C PHE A 57 0.44 3.80 2.96
N TRP A 58 -0.23 3.52 4.07
CA TRP A 58 0.42 3.14 5.31
C TRP A 58 0.34 1.63 5.43
N VAL A 59 1.50 0.98 5.41
CA VAL A 59 1.62 -0.48 5.36
C VAL A 59 2.51 -0.93 6.50
N ALA A 60 2.18 -2.02 7.18
CA ALA A 60 3.02 -2.58 8.23
C ALA A 60 3.21 -4.09 8.05
N PRO A 61 4.43 -4.61 8.27
CA PRO A 61 4.65 -6.05 8.26
C PRO A 61 3.94 -6.66 9.47
N ALA A 62 3.11 -7.67 9.22
CA ALA A 62 2.28 -8.28 10.24
C ALA A 62 2.31 -9.80 10.17
N THR A 63 2.13 -10.43 11.34
CA THR A 63 1.90 -11.88 11.44
C THR A 63 0.42 -12.10 11.74
N LEU A 64 -0.30 -12.78 10.85
CA LEU A 64 -1.70 -13.19 11.05
C LEU A 64 -1.73 -14.68 11.40
N VAL A 65 -2.40 -15.05 12.50
CA VAL A 65 -2.42 -16.43 13.00
C VAL A 65 -3.82 -16.88 13.35
N PHE A 66 -4.28 -17.94 12.68
CA PHE A 66 -5.48 -18.69 13.06
C PHE A 66 -5.10 -19.88 13.94
N LYS A 67 -5.82 -20.08 15.05
CA LYS A 67 -5.48 -21.08 16.08
C LYS A 67 -6.40 -22.29 16.01
N LYS A 68 -5.86 -23.48 16.30
CA LYS A 68 -6.57 -24.77 16.32
C LYS A 68 -7.32 -25.02 15.02
N ILE A 69 -6.58 -24.95 13.92
CA ILE A 69 -7.18 -25.14 12.60
C ILE A 69 -7.61 -26.60 12.41
N SER A 70 -8.73 -26.81 11.74
CA SER A 70 -9.19 -28.13 11.28
C SER A 70 -9.86 -28.00 9.91
N ASN A 71 -10.08 -29.14 9.23
CA ASN A 71 -10.78 -29.20 7.94
C ASN A 71 -10.23 -28.21 6.91
N ILE A 72 -8.89 -28.15 6.78
CA ILE A 72 -8.24 -27.26 5.84
C ILE A 72 -8.36 -27.76 4.40
N GLN A 73 -8.77 -26.87 3.52
CA GLN A 73 -8.69 -26.97 2.08
C GLN A 73 -7.85 -25.79 1.57
N PHE A 74 -6.94 -26.09 0.66
CA PHE A 74 -5.95 -25.13 0.18
C PHE A 74 -5.87 -25.24 -1.34
N GLU A 75 -6.35 -24.21 -2.03
CA GLU A 75 -6.34 -24.12 -3.49
C GLU A 75 -5.61 -22.84 -3.88
N ILE A 76 -4.38 -22.97 -4.36
CA ILE A 76 -3.62 -21.84 -4.91
C ILE A 76 -3.00 -22.28 -6.23
N ASP A 77 -3.34 -21.56 -7.29
CA ASP A 77 -2.71 -21.65 -8.60
C ASP A 77 -1.91 -20.38 -8.85
N THR A 78 -0.58 -20.49 -8.82
CA THR A 78 0.31 -19.34 -8.95
C THR A 78 1.64 -19.75 -9.58
N ALA A 79 2.19 -18.88 -10.43
CA ALA A 79 3.55 -19.03 -10.92
C ALA A 79 4.58 -18.59 -9.86
N PHE A 80 5.83 -19.05 -9.97
CA PHE A 80 6.89 -18.75 -8.99
C PHE A 80 7.21 -17.25 -8.82
N ASP A 81 6.85 -16.42 -9.80
CA ASP A 81 7.05 -14.97 -9.83
C ASP A 81 5.81 -14.16 -9.47
N GLU A 82 4.67 -14.82 -9.25
CA GLU A 82 3.42 -14.17 -8.87
C GLU A 82 3.31 -14.03 -7.35
N ALA A 83 2.69 -12.92 -6.94
CA ALA A 83 2.40 -12.64 -5.55
C ALA A 83 1.12 -13.39 -5.15
N VAL A 84 1.07 -13.90 -3.92
CA VAL A 84 -0.22 -14.27 -3.32
C VAL A 84 -0.77 -13.05 -2.58
N GLU A 85 -1.95 -12.59 -2.97
CA GLU A 85 -2.57 -11.37 -2.43
C GLU A 85 -3.97 -11.66 -1.92
N ILE A 86 -4.24 -11.25 -0.67
CA ILE A 86 -5.55 -11.39 -0.06
C ILE A 86 -6.50 -10.41 -0.75
N GLU A 87 -7.58 -10.94 -1.33
CA GLU A 87 -8.72 -10.15 -1.76
C GLU A 87 -9.61 -9.89 -0.57
N ASP A 88 -10.04 -10.91 0.17
CA ASP A 88 -10.83 -10.72 1.38
C ASP A 88 -10.61 -11.88 2.38
N ILE A 89 -11.08 -11.69 3.60
CA ILE A 89 -11.23 -12.78 4.56
C ILE A 89 -12.69 -12.81 5.00
N GLU A 90 -13.33 -13.95 4.80
CA GLU A 90 -14.70 -14.18 5.21
C GLU A 90 -14.76 -15.08 6.44
N LEU A 91 -15.73 -14.78 7.32
CA LEU A 91 -16.09 -15.62 8.45
C LEU A 91 -17.56 -16.03 8.32
N SER A 92 -17.80 -17.34 8.27
CA SER A 92 -19.15 -17.90 8.32
C SER A 92 -19.30 -18.85 9.51
N LYS A 93 -20.54 -19.00 10.00
CA LYS A 93 -20.87 -19.89 11.12
C LYS A 93 -21.75 -21.02 10.63
N SER A 94 -21.25 -22.26 10.73
CA SER A 94 -21.97 -23.48 10.36
C SER A 94 -21.90 -24.49 11.50
N ASP A 95 -23.03 -25.08 11.90
CA ASP A 95 -23.09 -26.16 12.92
C ASP A 95 -22.27 -25.90 14.20
N ASN A 96 -22.34 -24.68 14.75
CA ASN A 96 -21.54 -24.20 15.91
C ASN A 96 -20.02 -24.15 15.70
N LYS A 97 -19.56 -24.21 14.46
CA LYS A 97 -18.17 -24.00 14.06
C LYS A 97 -18.00 -22.69 13.31
N LEU A 98 -16.79 -22.14 13.39
CA LEU A 98 -16.38 -20.94 12.68
C LEU A 98 -15.55 -21.39 11.47
N GLN A 99 -16.12 -21.19 10.28
CA GLN A 99 -15.49 -21.46 9.00
C GLN A 99 -14.90 -20.16 8.48
N TRP A 100 -13.62 -20.18 8.18
CA TRP A 100 -12.85 -19.07 7.64
C TRP A 100 -12.49 -19.36 6.18
N THR A 101 -12.58 -18.34 5.35
CA THR A 101 -12.11 -18.39 3.96
C THR A 101 -11.19 -17.20 3.75
N ILE A 102 -9.93 -17.45 3.43
CA ILE A 102 -9.00 -16.43 2.94
C ILE A 102 -9.09 -16.48 1.43
N ILE A 103 -9.75 -15.48 0.86
CA ILE A 103 -9.92 -15.32 -0.57
C ILE A 103 -8.67 -14.64 -1.09
N THR A 104 -8.00 -15.27 -2.05
CA THR A 104 -6.83 -14.67 -2.72
C THR A 104 -7.08 -14.58 -4.21
N GLN A 105 -6.36 -13.68 -4.89
CA GLN A 105 -6.43 -13.60 -6.36
C GLN A 105 -5.97 -14.89 -7.07
N GLN A 106 -5.30 -15.80 -6.34
CA GLN A 106 -4.71 -17.04 -6.84
C GLN A 106 -5.50 -18.29 -6.39
N GLY A 107 -6.62 -18.12 -5.68
CA GLY A 107 -7.45 -19.19 -5.13
C GLY A 107 -7.61 -19.11 -3.61
N ASP A 108 -8.45 -19.97 -3.04
CA ASP A 108 -8.94 -19.80 -1.68
C ASP A 108 -8.29 -20.77 -0.67
N ILE A 109 -8.18 -20.31 0.57
CA ILE A 109 -7.78 -21.13 1.72
C ILE A 109 -8.96 -21.20 2.69
N GLU A 110 -9.59 -22.36 2.76
CA GLU A 110 -10.76 -22.61 3.60
C GLU A 110 -10.38 -23.49 4.80
N PHE A 111 -10.85 -23.16 6.01
CA PHE A 111 -10.58 -23.94 7.23
C PHE A 111 -11.53 -23.58 8.37
N GLU A 112 -11.62 -24.46 9.36
CA GLU A 112 -12.26 -24.15 10.64
C GLU A 112 -11.21 -23.64 11.65
N ALA A 113 -11.53 -22.62 12.46
CA ALA A 113 -10.65 -22.15 13.54
C ALA A 113 -11.43 -21.41 14.65
N ASP A 114 -10.94 -21.46 15.89
CA ASP A 114 -11.55 -20.77 17.04
C ASP A 114 -11.54 -19.23 16.89
N GLY A 115 -10.62 -18.70 16.07
CA GLY A 115 -10.39 -17.28 15.89
C GLY A 115 -8.98 -16.99 15.37
N PHE A 116 -8.63 -15.70 15.33
CA PHE A 116 -7.31 -15.25 14.88
C PHE A 116 -6.65 -14.26 15.84
N THR A 117 -5.36 -14.03 15.64
CA THR A 117 -4.66 -12.90 16.22
C THR A 117 -3.68 -12.37 15.18
N GLN A 118 -3.63 -11.05 15.01
CA GLN A 118 -2.68 -10.37 14.14
C GLN A 118 -1.76 -9.47 14.96
N TRP A 119 -0.45 -9.60 14.74
CA TRP A 119 0.56 -8.74 15.35
C TRP A 119 1.16 -7.81 14.30
N ILE A 120 1.01 -6.50 14.51
CA ILE A 120 1.74 -5.49 13.74
C ILE A 120 3.17 -5.48 14.27
N ARG A 121 4.12 -6.02 13.50
CA ARG A 121 5.48 -6.29 13.99
C ARG A 121 6.33 -5.04 14.11
N GLN A 122 6.10 -4.06 13.25
CA GLN A 122 6.89 -2.83 13.19
C GLN A 122 5.98 -1.62 12.96
N GLU A 123 6.48 -0.42 13.27
CA GLU A 123 5.77 0.82 12.99
C GLU A 123 5.42 0.95 11.50
N PRO A 124 4.31 1.60 11.11
CA PRO A 124 3.91 1.65 9.71
C PRO A 124 4.93 2.35 8.82
N PHE A 125 5.09 1.84 7.60
CA PHE A 125 5.83 2.48 6.52
C PHE A 125 4.87 3.26 5.65
N PHE A 126 5.26 4.46 5.27
CA PHE A 126 4.60 5.14 4.17
C PHE A 126 5.16 4.62 2.85
N GLN A 127 4.27 4.17 1.98
CA GLN A 127 4.62 3.52 0.73
C GLN A 127 3.90 4.17 -0.45
N PHE A 128 4.56 4.18 -1.60
CA PHE A 128 3.99 4.60 -2.89
C PHE A 128 3.33 3.42 -3.64
N GLY A 129 3.13 2.31 -2.95
CA GLY A 129 2.45 1.10 -3.40
C GLY A 129 1.97 0.31 -2.19
N GLN A 130 1.31 -0.83 -2.41
CA GLN A 130 0.64 -1.61 -1.37
C GLN A 130 1.58 -2.55 -0.59
N THR A 131 2.85 -2.63 -0.98
CA THR A 131 3.84 -3.54 -0.41
C THR A 131 5.06 -2.80 0.14
N ILE A 132 5.77 -3.42 1.09
CA ILE A 132 7.07 -2.98 1.58
C ILE A 132 8.15 -3.82 0.91
N SER A 133 9.26 -3.22 0.47
CA SER A 133 10.33 -3.99 -0.14
C SER A 133 10.93 -5.02 0.84
N TYR A 134 11.47 -6.13 0.32
CA TYR A 134 12.09 -7.19 1.12
C TYR A 134 13.13 -6.64 2.12
N ILE A 135 13.94 -5.68 1.68
CA ILE A 135 14.97 -5.07 2.51
C ILE A 135 14.31 -4.18 3.58
N GLU A 136 13.40 -3.29 3.19
CA GLU A 136 12.76 -2.36 4.14
C GLU A 136 11.98 -3.10 5.23
N ARG A 137 11.33 -4.23 4.92
CA ARG A 137 10.58 -5.03 5.92
C ARG A 137 11.47 -5.96 6.76
N CYS A 138 12.77 -6.02 6.49
CA CYS A 138 13.74 -6.91 7.15
C CYS A 138 13.49 -8.40 6.89
N GLY A 139 13.10 -8.74 5.66
CA GLY A 139 12.86 -10.11 5.22
C GLY A 139 11.51 -10.68 5.67
N PHE A 140 11.35 -12.01 5.54
CA PHE A 140 10.10 -12.69 5.88
C PHE A 140 10.12 -13.16 7.34
N SER A 141 9.01 -12.95 8.05
CA SER A 141 8.92 -13.29 9.47
C SER A 141 7.53 -13.81 9.85
N LEU A 142 7.48 -14.69 10.84
CA LEU A 142 6.25 -15.17 11.49
C LEU A 142 6.30 -14.91 13.00
N GLU A 143 7.13 -13.94 13.42
CA GLU A 143 7.24 -13.58 14.84
C GLU A 143 5.94 -12.95 15.33
N GLN A 144 5.47 -13.42 16.48
CA GLN A 144 4.28 -12.90 17.15
C GLN A 144 4.71 -11.81 18.15
N THR A 145 5.29 -10.73 17.63
CA THR A 145 5.83 -9.60 18.39
C THR A 145 5.29 -8.28 17.84
N THR A 146 5.33 -7.22 18.65
CA THR A 146 4.88 -5.87 18.26
C THR A 146 6.01 -4.85 18.16
N ASP A 147 7.23 -5.28 18.48
CA ASP A 147 8.43 -4.43 18.55
C ASP A 147 9.61 -5.15 17.89
N GLN A 148 9.40 -5.65 16.68
CA GLN A 148 10.45 -6.28 15.88
C GLN A 148 11.51 -5.23 15.53
N ASP A 149 12.77 -5.54 15.87
CA ASP A 149 13.89 -4.69 15.49
C ASP A 149 14.07 -4.67 13.97
N ASN A 150 14.36 -3.49 13.42
CA ASN A 150 14.60 -3.32 12.00
C ASN A 150 15.72 -2.29 11.76
N PRO A 151 16.97 -2.75 11.63
CA PRO A 151 18.10 -1.87 11.39
C PRO A 151 18.04 -1.17 10.02
N ASN A 152 17.26 -1.69 9.07
CA ASN A 152 17.12 -1.11 7.75
C ASN A 152 16.37 0.24 7.77
N ARG A 153 15.59 0.55 8.82
CA ARG A 153 14.89 1.84 8.95
C ARG A 153 15.82 3.04 9.07
N ILE A 154 17.00 2.84 9.62
CA ILE A 154 18.01 3.88 9.84
C ILE A 154 19.19 3.76 8.87
N ARG A 155 19.16 2.77 7.97
CA ARG A 155 20.23 2.56 6.99
C ARG A 155 20.23 3.72 6.00
N GLN A 156 21.40 4.32 5.82
CA GLN A 156 21.53 5.61 5.13
C GLN A 156 21.01 5.56 3.69
N ASP A 157 21.36 4.53 2.93
CA ASP A 157 20.92 4.33 1.55
C ASP A 157 19.40 4.18 1.43
N ILE A 158 18.74 3.51 2.38
CA ILE A 158 17.27 3.38 2.41
C ILE A 158 16.62 4.73 2.72
N VAL A 159 17.11 5.44 3.72
CA VAL A 159 16.61 6.77 4.09
C VAL A 159 16.79 7.75 2.92
N GLU A 160 17.92 7.69 2.21
CA GLU A 160 18.18 8.50 1.03
C GLU A 160 17.27 8.13 -0.14
N GLN A 161 17.02 6.85 -0.37
CA GLN A 161 16.09 6.40 -1.41
C GLN A 161 14.66 6.87 -1.13
N GLN A 162 14.18 6.73 0.12
CA GLN A 162 12.85 7.20 0.52
C GLN A 162 12.70 8.72 0.35
N LYS A 163 13.74 9.49 0.68
CA LYS A 163 13.76 10.95 0.45
C LYS A 163 13.66 11.28 -1.04
N LYS A 164 14.40 10.57 -1.89
CA LYS A 164 14.35 10.75 -3.36
C LYS A 164 12.98 10.40 -3.90
N ASP A 165 12.38 9.29 -3.49
CA ASP A 165 11.04 8.90 -3.94
C ASP A 165 9.99 9.93 -3.51
N PHE A 166 10.12 10.49 -2.31
CA PHE A 166 9.26 11.58 -1.86
C PHE A 166 9.45 12.86 -2.68
N GLU A 167 10.69 13.24 -3.00
CA GLU A 167 10.96 14.38 -3.87
C GLU A 167 10.37 14.20 -5.27
N HIS A 168 10.49 13.01 -5.84
CA HIS A 168 9.86 12.69 -7.12
C HIS A 168 8.33 12.78 -7.02
N TYR A 169 7.72 12.22 -5.98
CA TYR A 169 6.28 12.34 -5.76
C TYR A 169 5.81 13.79 -5.65
N GLU A 170 6.54 14.65 -4.94
CA GLU A 170 6.25 16.09 -4.86
C GLU A 170 6.41 16.78 -6.24
N ASN A 171 7.32 16.32 -7.09
CA ASN A 171 7.42 16.81 -8.47
C ASN A 171 6.24 16.34 -9.34
N VAL A 172 5.70 15.15 -9.12
CA VAL A 172 4.44 14.72 -9.77
C VAL A 172 3.30 15.66 -9.38
N LYS A 173 3.15 15.98 -8.08
CA LYS A 173 2.13 16.94 -7.61
C LYS A 173 2.23 18.27 -8.34
N LYS A 174 3.44 18.83 -8.41
CA LYS A 174 3.68 20.11 -9.09
C LYS A 174 3.39 20.02 -10.59
N ARG A 175 3.74 18.90 -11.24
CA ARG A 175 3.40 18.63 -12.64
C ARG A 175 1.88 18.62 -12.86
N GLN A 176 1.13 17.93 -12.00
CA GLN A 176 -0.33 17.86 -12.10
C GLN A 176 -0.99 19.23 -11.87
N LEU A 177 -0.51 20.01 -10.89
CA LEU A 177 -0.96 21.40 -10.72
C LEU A 177 -0.69 22.26 -11.96
N LYS A 178 0.47 22.09 -12.61
CA LYS A 178 0.78 22.78 -13.86
C LYS A 178 -0.08 22.33 -15.05
N ARG A 179 -0.46 21.04 -15.11
CA ARG A 179 -1.43 20.54 -16.11
C ARG A 179 -2.80 21.19 -15.90
N LYS A 180 -3.25 21.30 -14.65
CA LYS A 180 -4.49 22.00 -14.31
C LYS A 180 -4.44 23.49 -14.66
N GLU A 181 -3.36 24.17 -14.30
CA GLU A 181 -3.14 25.59 -14.64
C GLU A 181 -3.16 25.82 -16.15
N LYS A 182 -2.61 24.87 -16.93
CA LYS A 182 -2.69 24.91 -18.40
C LYS A 182 -4.13 24.84 -18.89
N SER A 183 -4.93 23.90 -18.37
CA SER A 183 -6.35 23.76 -18.71
C SER A 183 -7.12 25.03 -18.39
N ASP A 184 -6.94 25.57 -17.18
CA ASP A 184 -7.60 26.81 -16.75
C ASP A 184 -7.21 28.02 -17.63
N LEU A 185 -5.97 28.06 -18.10
CA LEU A 185 -5.48 29.10 -19.02
C LEU A 185 -6.10 28.97 -20.42
N GLU A 186 -6.29 27.74 -20.90
CA GLU A 186 -6.98 27.46 -22.17
C GLU A 186 -8.45 27.89 -22.08
N ASP A 187 -9.15 27.54 -21.00
CA ASP A 187 -10.53 27.97 -20.75
C ASP A 187 -10.66 29.51 -20.67
N GLN A 188 -9.71 30.19 -20.00
CA GLN A 188 -9.70 31.65 -19.95
C GLN A 188 -9.55 32.26 -21.34
N ARG A 189 -8.73 31.67 -22.20
CA ARG A 189 -8.50 32.15 -23.57
C ARG A 189 -9.74 31.97 -24.42
N GLU A 190 -10.39 30.81 -24.35
CA GLU A 190 -11.63 30.53 -25.09
C GLU A 190 -12.77 31.46 -24.68
N ASN A 191 -12.85 31.79 -23.38
CA ASN A 191 -13.87 32.69 -22.84
C ASN A 191 -13.50 34.18 -22.95
N GLY A 192 -12.42 34.53 -23.65
CA GLY A 192 -11.99 35.93 -23.84
C GLY A 192 -11.59 36.66 -22.55
N LYS A 193 -11.26 35.93 -21.47
CA LYS A 193 -10.90 36.47 -20.15
C LYS A 193 -9.43 36.91 -20.05
N ILE A 194 -8.62 36.60 -21.06
CA ILE A 194 -7.20 36.93 -21.14
C ILE A 194 -6.83 37.37 -22.56
N ASP A 195 -5.99 38.40 -22.67
CA ASP A 195 -5.48 38.84 -23.97
C ASP A 195 -4.43 37.88 -24.52
N LEU A 196 -4.12 38.03 -25.81
CA LEU A 196 -3.23 37.11 -26.51
C LEU A 196 -1.79 37.15 -25.97
N LYS A 197 -1.28 38.33 -25.59
CA LYS A 197 0.12 38.48 -25.17
C LYS A 197 0.33 37.81 -23.81
N ASP A 198 -0.57 38.08 -22.87
CA ASP A 198 -0.50 37.49 -21.52
C ASP A 198 -0.74 35.97 -21.58
N TYR A 199 -1.66 35.51 -22.44
CA TYR A 199 -1.86 34.09 -22.71
C TYR A 199 -0.58 33.41 -23.21
N LEU A 200 0.06 33.95 -24.24
CA LEU A 200 1.27 33.35 -24.83
C LEU A 200 2.44 33.32 -23.84
N THR A 201 2.58 34.36 -23.01
CA THR A 201 3.62 34.44 -21.98
C THR A 201 3.42 33.35 -20.93
N LYS A 202 2.23 33.27 -20.34
CA LYS A 202 1.91 32.22 -19.34
C LYS A 202 1.99 30.82 -19.92
N LYS A 203 1.52 30.62 -21.16
CA LYS A 203 1.58 29.32 -21.84
C LYS A 203 3.02 28.83 -21.99
N LYS A 204 3.95 29.75 -22.30
CA LYS A 204 5.37 29.44 -22.39
C LYS A 204 5.95 29.03 -21.04
N GLU A 205 5.69 29.81 -19.98
CA GLU A 205 6.15 29.51 -18.62
C GLU A 205 5.63 28.16 -18.11
N ILE A 206 4.34 27.87 -18.32
CA ILE A 206 3.75 26.59 -17.96
C ILE A 206 4.43 25.44 -18.72
N LYS A 207 4.68 25.61 -20.02
CA LYS A 207 5.37 24.60 -20.82
C LYS A 207 6.78 24.32 -20.29
N GLU A 208 7.56 25.36 -20.02
CA GLU A 208 8.93 25.21 -19.49
C GLU A 208 8.93 24.46 -18.14
N MET A 209 7.96 24.73 -17.28
CA MET A 209 7.81 24.01 -16.01
C MET A 209 7.39 22.55 -16.20
N LEU A 210 6.50 22.25 -17.15
CA LEU A 210 6.13 20.88 -17.47
C LEU A 210 7.33 20.10 -18.01
N ASP A 211 8.08 20.68 -18.96
CA ASP A 211 9.31 20.07 -19.52
C ASP A 211 10.35 19.83 -18.41
N TYR A 212 10.48 20.75 -17.44
CA TYR A 212 11.34 20.59 -16.27
C TYR A 212 10.94 19.39 -15.39
N TYR A 213 9.64 19.24 -15.07
CA TYR A 213 9.19 18.11 -14.26
C TYR A 213 9.30 16.79 -15.02
N ASP A 214 9.02 16.76 -16.31
CA ASP A 214 9.19 15.56 -17.14
C ASP A 214 10.65 15.12 -17.19
N TYR A 215 11.61 16.06 -17.26
CA TYR A 215 13.04 15.75 -17.15
C TYR A 215 13.39 15.11 -15.80
N TRP A 216 12.91 15.68 -14.69
CA TRP A 216 13.21 15.18 -13.34
C TRP A 216 12.57 13.84 -13.01
N LEU A 217 11.43 13.53 -13.62
CA LEU A 217 10.69 12.29 -13.38
C LEU A 217 11.14 11.16 -14.32
N LYS A 218 11.96 11.45 -15.33
CA LYS A 218 12.44 10.48 -16.30
C LYS A 218 13.23 9.35 -15.63
N ASN A 219 12.93 8.11 -16.01
CA ASN A 219 13.48 6.87 -15.45
C ASN A 219 13.19 6.67 -13.95
N THR A 220 12.22 7.39 -13.39
CA THR A 220 11.73 7.15 -12.03
C THR A 220 10.47 6.31 -12.08
N ARG A 221 10.10 5.66 -10.96
CA ARG A 221 8.80 4.98 -10.84
C ARG A 221 7.58 5.90 -11.04
N PHE A 222 7.83 7.21 -11.06
CA PHE A 222 6.84 8.27 -11.17
C PHE A 222 6.75 8.89 -12.58
N GLU A 223 7.55 8.42 -13.53
CA GLU A 223 7.66 8.99 -14.89
C GLU A 223 6.28 9.18 -15.54
N ASN A 224 5.44 8.15 -15.46
CA ASN A 224 4.15 8.05 -16.15
C ASN A 224 2.96 8.64 -15.36
N TRP A 225 3.19 9.24 -14.19
CA TRP A 225 2.11 9.75 -13.33
C TRP A 225 1.70 11.21 -13.59
#